data_AF-A0A351F9H0-F1
#
_entry.id   AF-A0A351F9H0-F1
#
_cell.length_a   1.000
_cell.length_b   1.000
_cell.length_c   1.000
_cell.angle_alpha   90.00
_cell.angle_beta   90.00
_cell.angle_gamma   90.00
#
_symmetry.space_group_name_H-M   'P 1'
#
loop_
_entity.id
_entity.type
_entity.pdbx_description
1 polymer ?
#
loop_
_entity_poly.entity_id
_entity_poly.type
_entity_poly.pdbx_seq_one_letter_code
_entity_poly.pdbx_strand_id
1 'polypeptide(L)'
;MDFTTKQVSSLQRVFLDGECDLTETGCGTVLKGERFSYQIAYKSSERFYADIEVESPVAEYINIRSVGNVPSELPVYKSDCEIYERTEAGLFPDVLFPVENNSVLIKPNNYYSLWITVELPKNICEGNYPITVRILRDGAEMSSNTLNLNVINTVLPDQDLIYTEWFHCDGIADYYKVPVFSEKFWSLTESFIRTAVHTGINMLLTPIFTPPLDTEVGGERLTVQLVDVFLKDGKYSFGFDKFIRWVRLALDCGIKYIEISHLFSQWGAEYAPKIIADADGE
;
A
#
# COMPACT_ATOMS: atom_id res chain seq x y z
N MET A 1 -5.43 23.86 27.60
CA MET A 1 -4.78 23.30 26.39
C MET A 1 -5.90 22.83 25.47
N ASP A 2 -5.93 23.32 24.24
CA ASP A 2 -6.96 22.93 23.27
C ASP A 2 -6.40 21.81 22.39
N PHE A 3 -6.50 20.57 22.90
CA PHE A 3 -6.16 19.36 22.18
C PHE A 3 -7.42 18.51 22.09
N THR A 4 -7.84 18.22 20.86
CA THR A 4 -9.07 17.46 20.59
C THR A 4 -8.73 16.24 19.76
N THR A 5 -9.41 15.13 20.06
CA THR A 5 -9.33 13.89 19.30
C THR A 5 -10.71 13.40 18.94
N LYS A 6 -10.82 12.68 17.82
CA LYS A 6 -12.02 11.99 17.35
C LYS A 6 -11.63 10.65 16.76
N GLN A 7 -12.30 9.57 17.18
CA GLN A 7 -12.12 8.25 16.61
C GLN A 7 -13.00 8.09 15.38
N VAL A 8 -12.42 7.91 14.21
CA VAL A 8 -13.13 8.00 12.93
C VAL A 8 -12.88 6.74 12.10
N SER A 9 -13.77 6.49 11.13
CA SER A 9 -13.68 5.33 10.24
C SER A 9 -12.40 5.35 9.42
N SER A 10 -11.87 4.18 9.05
CA SER A 10 -10.80 4.08 8.05
C SER A 10 -11.24 4.54 6.65
N LEU A 11 -12.56 4.65 6.41
CA LEU A 11 -13.12 5.12 5.13
C LEU A 11 -13.21 6.64 5.02
N GLN A 12 -13.03 7.38 6.11
CA GLN A 12 -13.10 8.85 6.12
C GLN A 12 -11.74 9.46 5.79
N ARG A 13 -11.73 10.55 5.01
CA ARG A 13 -10.52 11.34 4.73
C ARG A 13 -10.42 12.52 5.67
N VAL A 14 -9.45 12.49 6.59
CA VAL A 14 -9.21 13.57 7.56
C VAL A 14 -8.42 14.71 6.89
N PHE A 15 -9.12 15.61 6.20
CA PHE A 15 -8.50 16.77 5.56
C PHE A 15 -7.98 17.79 6.58
N LEU A 16 -6.91 18.50 6.23
CA LEU A 16 -6.22 19.45 7.12
C LEU A 16 -7.13 20.58 7.64
N ASP A 17 -8.06 21.05 6.81
CA ASP A 17 -9.03 22.10 7.13
C ASP A 17 -10.20 21.61 8.02
N GLY A 18 -10.36 20.28 8.15
CA GLY A 18 -11.47 19.67 8.88
C GLY A 18 -12.79 19.63 8.11
N GLU A 19 -12.81 19.98 6.82
CA GLU A 19 -13.97 19.81 5.95
C GLU A 19 -14.08 18.33 5.54
N CYS A 20 -14.46 17.50 6.52
CA CYS A 20 -14.62 16.06 6.39
C CYS A 20 -15.67 15.53 7.37
N ASP A 21 -16.16 14.33 7.09
CA ASP A 21 -16.97 13.60 8.06
C ASP A 21 -16.08 13.09 9.20
N LEU A 22 -16.32 13.63 10.40
CA LEU A 22 -15.66 13.25 11.64
C LEU A 22 -16.66 12.60 12.61
N THR A 23 -17.64 11.87 12.06
CA THR A 23 -18.57 11.04 12.85
C THR A 23 -17.78 9.99 13.61
N GLU A 24 -17.95 9.97 14.92
CA GLU A 24 -17.16 9.08 15.76
C GLU A 24 -17.60 7.62 15.66
N THR A 25 -16.63 6.72 15.65
CA THR A 25 -16.84 5.28 15.81
C THR A 25 -16.20 4.81 17.11
N GLY A 26 -16.95 4.05 17.91
CA GLY A 26 -16.50 3.48 19.18
C GLY A 26 -16.44 1.96 19.18
N CYS A 27 -16.80 1.31 18.07
CA CYS A 27 -16.80 -0.13 17.96
C CYS A 27 -16.52 -0.61 16.54
N GLY A 28 -16.00 -1.83 16.44
CA GLY A 28 -15.80 -2.56 15.19
C GLY A 28 -16.17 -4.02 15.38
N THR A 29 -16.36 -4.74 14.29
CA THR A 29 -16.59 -6.19 14.31
C THR A 29 -15.78 -6.84 13.23
N VAL A 30 -15.16 -7.97 13.57
CA VAL A 30 -14.22 -8.70 12.71
C VAL A 30 -14.37 -10.21 12.87
N LEU A 31 -13.90 -10.94 11.87
CA LEU A 31 -13.63 -12.37 11.92
C LEU A 31 -12.24 -12.64 12.49
N LYS A 32 -11.98 -13.88 12.94
CA LYS A 32 -10.63 -14.32 13.33
C LYS A 32 -9.73 -14.34 12.10
N GLY A 33 -8.55 -13.72 12.18
CA GLY A 33 -7.65 -13.61 11.02
C GLY A 33 -7.89 -12.37 10.14
N GLU A 34 -8.89 -11.54 10.45
CA GLU A 34 -9.20 -10.35 9.67
C GLU A 34 -8.38 -9.14 10.12
N ARG A 35 -7.98 -8.31 9.16
CA ARG A 35 -7.37 -7.01 9.40
C ARG A 35 -8.44 -5.93 9.57
N PHE A 36 -8.39 -5.21 10.67
CA PHE A 36 -9.24 -4.04 10.91
C PHE A 36 -8.42 -2.76 10.85
N SER A 37 -9.07 -1.64 10.49
CA SER A 37 -8.45 -0.33 10.56
C SER A 37 -9.45 0.74 10.95
N TYR A 38 -8.94 1.76 11.63
CA TYR A 38 -9.66 2.99 11.97
C TYR A 38 -8.63 4.10 12.16
N GLN A 39 -9.11 5.32 12.43
CA GLN A 39 -8.24 6.48 12.60
C GLN A 39 -8.55 7.23 13.89
N ILE A 40 -7.55 7.93 14.42
CA ILE A 40 -7.74 8.97 15.44
C ILE A 40 -7.37 10.29 14.79
N ALA A 41 -8.37 11.08 14.43
CA ALA A 41 -8.20 12.46 14.01
C ALA A 41 -7.88 13.32 15.23
N TYR A 42 -6.96 14.26 15.10
CA TYR A 42 -6.58 15.16 16.18
C TYR A 42 -6.30 16.58 15.68
N LYS A 43 -6.51 17.55 16.57
CA LYS A 43 -6.20 18.97 16.34
C LYS A 43 -5.70 19.62 17.61
N SER A 44 -4.73 20.52 17.46
CA SER A 44 -4.12 21.28 18.54
C SER A 44 -3.97 22.74 18.15
N SER A 45 -4.05 23.67 19.10
CA SER A 45 -3.60 25.05 18.91
C SER A 45 -2.09 25.24 19.13
N GLU A 46 -1.42 24.26 19.73
CA GLU A 46 0.00 24.27 20.08
C GLU A 46 0.83 23.26 19.30
N ARG A 47 2.14 23.51 19.22
CA ARG A 47 3.14 22.58 18.70
C ARG A 47 3.85 21.86 19.86
N PHE A 48 3.86 20.53 19.84
CA PHE A 48 4.58 19.71 20.82
C PHE A 48 4.83 18.30 20.28
N TYR A 49 5.74 17.55 20.90
CA TYR A 49 5.85 16.10 20.70
C TYR A 49 4.92 15.39 21.66
N ALA A 50 4.18 14.41 21.14
CA ALA A 50 3.27 13.60 21.93
C ALA A 50 3.68 12.14 21.84
N ASP A 51 3.73 11.48 22.99
CA ASP A 51 3.99 10.05 23.09
C ASP A 51 2.67 9.28 22.95
N ILE A 52 2.73 8.13 22.29
CA ILE A 52 1.58 7.29 21.99
C ILE A 52 1.73 5.99 22.77
N GLU A 53 0.73 5.68 23.59
CA GLU A 53 0.67 4.43 24.34
C GLU A 53 -0.58 3.64 23.93
N VAL A 54 -0.44 2.32 23.81
CA VAL A 54 -1.53 1.40 23.49
C VAL A 54 -1.77 0.48 24.66
N GLU A 55 -2.99 0.51 25.18
CA GLU A 55 -3.48 -0.43 26.18
C GLU A 55 -4.56 -1.31 25.57
N SER A 56 -4.23 -2.58 25.35
CA SER A 56 -5.17 -3.55 24.80
C SER A 56 -4.71 -4.99 25.07
N PRO A 57 -5.63 -5.96 25.25
CA PRO A 57 -5.27 -7.38 25.27
C PRO A 57 -4.70 -7.89 23.94
N VAL A 58 -4.83 -7.13 22.85
CA VAL A 58 -4.31 -7.44 21.51
C VAL A 58 -3.22 -6.44 21.07
N ALA A 59 -2.55 -5.77 22.02
CA ALA A 59 -1.57 -4.72 21.72
C ALA A 59 -0.44 -5.17 20.77
N GLU A 60 -0.02 -6.44 20.83
CA GLU A 60 1.02 -6.99 19.94
C GLU A 60 0.59 -7.05 18.45
N TYR A 61 -0.71 -6.99 18.18
CA TYR A 61 -1.29 -7.02 16.82
C TYR A 61 -1.63 -5.64 16.28
N ILE A 62 -1.26 -4.57 17.00
CA ILE A 62 -1.61 -3.19 16.67
C ILE A 62 -0.41 -2.46 16.10
N ASN A 63 -0.60 -1.82 14.94
CA ASN A 63 0.36 -0.93 14.32
C ASN A 63 -0.25 0.47 14.17
N ILE A 64 0.51 1.50 14.57
CA ILE A 64 0.11 2.90 14.46
C ILE A 64 1.03 3.62 13.48
N ARG A 65 0.42 4.29 12.51
CA ARG A 65 1.10 5.09 11.47
C ARG A 65 0.55 6.50 11.45
N SER A 66 1.36 7.48 11.12
CA SER A 66 0.88 8.85 10.88
C SER A 66 0.35 8.97 9.45
N VAL A 67 -0.81 9.59 9.27
CA VAL A 67 -1.35 9.86 7.93
C VAL A 67 -0.70 11.13 7.38
N GLY A 68 0.12 10.94 6.35
CA GLY A 68 0.74 11.99 5.57
C GLY A 68 -0.23 12.58 4.53
N ASN A 69 0.12 13.78 4.08
CA ASN A 69 -0.68 14.51 3.09
C ASN A 69 0.13 14.71 1.81
N VAL A 70 -0.44 14.33 0.68
CA VAL A 70 0.18 14.41 -0.65
C VAL A 70 -0.48 15.50 -1.50
N PRO A 71 0.28 16.27 -2.30
CA PRO A 71 -0.30 17.26 -3.20
C PRO A 71 -1.03 16.60 -4.36
N SER A 72 -2.23 17.09 -4.68
CA SER A 72 -2.99 16.76 -5.88
C SER A 72 -3.37 18.06 -6.60
N GLU A 73 -2.79 18.28 -7.77
CA GLU A 73 -3.01 19.48 -8.60
C GLU A 73 -4.26 19.37 -9.47
N LEU A 74 -4.70 18.14 -9.76
CA LEU A 74 -5.90 17.86 -10.56
C LEU A 74 -6.66 16.67 -9.96
N PRO A 75 -7.45 16.88 -8.90
CA PRO A 75 -8.19 15.78 -8.25
C PRO A 75 -9.27 15.18 -9.13
N VAL A 76 -9.92 16.00 -9.98
CA VAL A 76 -11.10 15.60 -10.76
C VAL A 76 -11.08 16.23 -12.15
N TYR A 77 -11.44 15.44 -13.17
CA TYR A 77 -11.80 15.95 -14.49
C TYR A 77 -13.24 16.44 -14.50
N LYS A 78 -13.51 17.56 -15.21
CA LYS A 78 -14.85 18.18 -15.26
C LYS A 78 -15.99 17.25 -15.69
N SER A 79 -15.71 16.16 -16.39
CA SER A 79 -16.69 15.17 -16.84
C SER A 79 -17.14 14.20 -15.74
N ASP A 80 -16.40 14.09 -14.63
CA ASP A 80 -16.50 12.92 -13.74
C ASP A 80 -17.13 13.25 -12.36
N CYS A 81 -17.61 14.48 -12.16
CA CYS A 81 -17.84 15.09 -10.84
C CYS A 81 -18.99 14.55 -9.95
N GLU A 82 -19.53 13.35 -10.15
CA GLU A 82 -20.76 12.95 -9.44
C GLU A 82 -20.54 12.47 -8.00
N ILE A 83 -19.39 11.88 -7.65
CA ILE A 83 -19.16 11.25 -6.34
C ILE A 83 -17.73 11.48 -5.83
N TYR A 84 -17.38 12.73 -5.49
CA TYR A 84 -16.09 13.05 -4.87
C TYR A 84 -16.27 13.80 -3.55
N GLU A 85 -15.45 13.46 -2.55
CA GLU A 85 -15.37 14.19 -1.29
C GLU A 85 -14.76 15.59 -1.47
N ARG A 86 -13.85 15.74 -2.44
CA ARG A 86 -13.15 17.00 -2.73
C ARG A 86 -12.75 17.08 -4.20
N THR A 87 -13.06 18.21 -4.83
CA THR A 87 -12.74 18.50 -6.24
C THR A 87 -11.62 19.51 -6.43
N GLU A 88 -11.34 20.32 -5.41
CA GLU A 88 -10.34 21.39 -5.45
C GLU A 88 -8.93 20.85 -5.24
N ALA A 89 -7.98 21.39 -6.00
CA ALA A 89 -6.56 21.09 -5.84
C ALA A 89 -6.08 21.39 -4.41
N GLY A 90 -5.20 20.55 -3.88
CA GLY A 90 -4.76 20.69 -2.50
C GLY A 90 -3.99 19.50 -1.96
N LEU A 91 -3.90 19.43 -0.63
CA LEU A 91 -3.26 18.35 0.09
C LEU A 91 -4.30 17.30 0.51
N PHE A 92 -4.04 16.04 0.19
CA PHE A 92 -4.94 14.90 0.43
C PHE A 92 -4.30 13.90 1.41
N PRO A 93 -5.04 13.42 2.43
CA PRO A 93 -4.54 12.41 3.37
C PRO A 93 -4.48 11.03 2.70
N ASP A 94 -3.28 10.48 2.54
CA ASP A 94 -3.09 9.26 1.75
C ASP A 94 -1.96 8.35 2.26
N VAL A 95 -0.73 8.85 2.28
CA VAL A 95 0.44 8.04 2.63
C VAL A 95 0.49 7.72 4.12
N LEU A 96 0.81 6.47 4.49
CA LEU A 96 0.97 6.05 5.87
C LEU A 96 2.46 6.00 6.25
N PHE A 97 2.88 6.89 7.15
CA PHE A 97 4.26 6.94 7.65
C PHE A 97 4.40 6.15 8.96
N PRO A 98 5.50 5.40 9.16
CA PRO A 98 5.77 4.80 10.46
C PRO A 98 5.89 5.88 11.54
N VAL A 99 5.41 5.58 12.74
CA VAL A 99 5.68 6.39 13.94
C VAL A 99 6.96 5.86 14.58
N GLU A 100 8.03 6.64 14.54
CA GLU A 100 9.29 6.27 15.19
C GLU A 100 9.24 6.59 16.68
N ASN A 101 9.81 5.69 17.50
CA ASN A 101 9.90 5.82 18.96
C ASN A 101 8.54 6.07 19.66
N ASN A 102 7.43 5.66 19.06
CA ASN A 102 6.07 5.91 19.54
C ASN A 102 5.78 7.39 19.83
N SER A 103 6.46 8.32 19.13
CA SER A 103 6.30 9.75 19.35
C SER A 103 5.98 10.48 18.05
N VAL A 104 5.03 11.41 18.10
CA VAL A 104 4.56 12.17 16.93
C VAL A 104 4.63 13.66 17.19
N LEU A 105 5.03 14.43 16.17
CA LEU A 105 4.96 15.89 16.22
C LEU A 105 3.52 16.34 15.99
N ILE A 106 2.90 16.88 17.04
CA ILE A 106 1.62 17.58 16.95
C ILE A 106 1.87 18.98 16.39
N LYS A 107 1.23 19.30 15.27
CA LYS A 107 1.33 20.58 14.57
C LYS A 107 0.08 21.43 14.86
N PRO A 108 0.22 22.75 14.96
CA PRO A 108 -0.90 23.61 15.33
C PRO A 108 -1.89 23.80 14.18
N ASN A 109 -3.14 24.14 14.54
CA ASN A 109 -4.22 24.72 13.74
C ASN A 109 -4.89 23.87 12.65
N ASN A 110 -4.30 22.73 12.27
CA ASN A 110 -4.89 21.80 11.29
C ASN A 110 -5.30 20.48 11.95
N TYR A 111 -6.18 19.75 11.28
CA TYR A 111 -6.41 18.34 11.57
C TYR A 111 -5.29 17.46 11.00
N TYR A 112 -4.98 16.40 11.72
CA TYR A 112 -4.12 15.31 11.31
C TYR A 112 -4.72 13.99 11.82
N SER A 113 -4.25 12.85 11.35
CA SER A 113 -4.70 11.57 11.88
C SER A 113 -3.57 10.57 12.10
N LEU A 114 -3.80 9.72 13.10
CA LEU A 114 -3.12 8.45 13.27
C LEU A 114 -3.97 7.37 12.64
N TRP A 115 -3.36 6.49 11.85
CA TRP A 115 -3.96 5.28 11.30
C TRP A 115 -3.62 4.10 12.20
N ILE A 116 -4.65 3.41 12.67
CA ILE A 116 -4.52 2.24 13.53
C ILE A 116 -4.90 1.02 12.71
N THR A 117 -3.99 0.06 12.62
CA THR A 117 -4.21 -1.24 11.97
C THR A 117 -4.14 -2.32 13.03
N VAL A 118 -5.13 -3.22 13.04
CA VAL A 118 -5.20 -4.37 13.95
C VAL A 118 -5.17 -5.64 13.10
N GLU A 119 -4.14 -6.47 13.25
CA GLU A 119 -3.91 -7.67 12.45
C GLU A 119 -4.03 -8.93 13.31
N LEU A 120 -5.26 -9.41 13.48
CA LEU A 120 -5.54 -10.52 14.37
C LEU A 120 -5.12 -11.86 13.74
N PRO A 121 -4.56 -12.80 14.53
CA PRO A 121 -4.25 -14.12 14.01
C PRO A 121 -5.53 -14.98 13.89
N LYS A 122 -5.50 -15.99 13.01
CA LYS A 122 -6.65 -16.92 12.80
C LYS A 122 -7.04 -17.71 14.06
N ASN A 123 -6.15 -17.85 15.05
CA ASN A 123 -6.37 -18.59 16.28
C ASN A 123 -6.78 -17.73 17.49
N ILE A 124 -7.03 -16.43 17.31
CA ILE A 124 -7.51 -15.55 18.38
C ILE A 124 -8.83 -16.07 18.96
N CYS A 125 -9.05 -15.89 20.25
CA CYS A 125 -10.35 -16.19 20.87
C CYS A 125 -11.42 -15.20 20.39
N GLU A 126 -12.67 -15.64 20.31
CA GLU A 126 -13.81 -14.73 20.16
C GLU A 126 -13.99 -13.88 21.42
N GLY A 127 -14.56 -12.69 21.26
CA GLY A 127 -14.84 -11.80 22.38
C GLY A 127 -14.62 -10.33 22.04
N ASN A 128 -14.80 -9.49 23.06
CA ASN A 128 -14.61 -8.05 22.95
C ASN A 128 -13.21 -7.66 23.43
N TYR A 129 -12.49 -6.95 22.58
CA TYR A 129 -11.14 -6.46 22.83
C TYR A 129 -11.15 -4.93 22.83
N PRO A 130 -11.09 -4.29 24.01
CA PRO A 130 -10.93 -2.84 24.07
C PRO A 130 -9.52 -2.46 23.60
N ILE A 131 -9.45 -1.46 22.74
CA ILE A 131 -8.22 -0.87 22.24
C ILE A 131 -8.20 0.58 22.67
N THR A 132 -7.38 0.91 23.66
CA THR A 132 -7.25 2.28 24.15
C THR A 132 -5.92 2.86 23.66
N VAL A 133 -6.00 3.90 22.84
CA VAL A 133 -4.84 4.68 22.41
C VAL A 133 -4.80 5.97 23.21
N ARG A 134 -3.73 6.12 24.00
CA ARG A 134 -3.47 7.30 24.83
C ARG A 134 -2.45 8.18 24.14
N ILE A 135 -2.69 9.48 24.17
CA ILE A 135 -1.77 10.50 23.69
C ILE A 135 -1.30 11.28 24.91
N LEU A 136 0.02 11.32 25.14
CA LEU A 136 0.63 11.92 26.31
C LEU A 136 1.53 13.09 25.92
N ARG A 137 1.65 14.06 26.81
CA ARG A 137 2.63 15.15 26.74
C ARG A 137 3.35 15.23 28.07
N ASP A 138 4.67 15.13 28.06
CA ASP A 138 5.51 15.20 29.26
C ASP A 138 5.06 14.22 30.37
N GLY A 139 4.59 13.03 29.97
CA GLY A 139 4.03 11.99 30.86
C GLY A 139 2.61 12.22 31.35
N ALA A 140 1.96 13.34 31.01
CA ALA A 140 0.56 13.60 31.33
C ALA A 140 -0.36 13.19 30.17
N GLU A 141 -1.44 12.48 30.47
CA GLU A 141 -2.44 12.08 29.48
C GLU A 141 -3.20 13.30 28.94
N MET A 142 -3.11 13.51 27.63
CA MET A 142 -3.80 14.57 26.90
C MET A 142 -5.14 14.11 26.35
N SER A 143 -5.19 12.86 25.87
CA SER A 143 -6.43 12.20 25.46
C SER A 143 -6.32 10.68 25.57
N SER A 144 -7.48 10.05 25.67
CA SER A 144 -7.64 8.60 25.72
C SER A 144 -8.80 8.19 24.82
N ASN A 145 -8.53 7.34 23.84
CA ASN A 145 -9.45 6.99 22.77
C ASN A 145 -9.63 5.47 22.76
N THR A 146 -10.80 4.99 23.19
CA THR A 146 -11.12 3.56 23.23
C THR A 146 -12.05 3.14 22.10
N LEU A 147 -11.63 2.14 21.32
CA LEU A 147 -12.46 1.40 20.36
C LEU A 147 -12.69 -0.03 20.88
N ASN A 148 -13.93 -0.50 20.84
CA ASN A 148 -14.29 -1.86 21.22
C ASN A 148 -14.34 -2.76 19.97
N LEU A 149 -13.37 -3.65 19.83
CA LEU A 149 -13.30 -4.59 18.69
C LEU A 149 -13.95 -5.93 19.08
N ASN A 150 -15.08 -6.26 18.46
CA ASN A 150 -15.76 -7.54 18.66
C ASN A 150 -15.26 -8.58 17.65
N VAL A 151 -14.64 -9.65 18.15
CA VAL A 151 -14.19 -10.79 17.34
C VAL A 151 -15.27 -11.87 17.33
N ILE A 152 -15.84 -12.13 16.16
CA ILE A 152 -16.82 -13.19 15.94
C ILE A 152 -16.12 -14.55 15.98
N ASN A 153 -16.79 -15.59 16.48
CA ASN A 153 -16.29 -16.97 16.48
C ASN A 153 -16.34 -17.64 15.09
N THR A 154 -15.73 -17.00 14.10
CA THR A 154 -15.62 -17.48 12.72
C THR A 154 -14.28 -17.04 12.16
N VAL A 155 -13.56 -17.94 11.50
CA VAL A 155 -12.28 -17.63 10.84
C VAL A 155 -12.55 -17.05 9.46
N LEU A 156 -11.89 -15.95 9.12
CA LEU A 156 -11.90 -15.38 7.77
C LEU A 156 -11.36 -16.44 6.80
N PRO A 157 -12.15 -16.91 5.81
CA PRO A 157 -11.66 -17.84 4.80
C PRO A 157 -10.61 -17.17 3.93
N ASP A 158 -9.81 -17.98 3.25
CA ASP A 158 -8.91 -17.46 2.23
C ASP A 158 -9.71 -16.79 1.10
N GLN A 159 -9.16 -15.72 0.52
CA GLN A 159 -9.81 -15.02 -0.59
C GLN A 159 -9.87 -15.90 -1.84
N ASP A 160 -11.07 -16.01 -2.42
CA ASP A 160 -11.33 -16.72 -3.68
C ASP A 160 -11.17 -15.83 -4.92
N LEU A 161 -11.29 -14.51 -4.76
CA LEU A 161 -11.10 -13.56 -5.86
C LEU A 161 -9.65 -13.57 -6.33
N ILE A 162 -9.44 -13.81 -7.62
CA ILE A 162 -8.17 -13.55 -8.29
C ILE A 162 -8.04 -12.03 -8.42
N TYR A 163 -7.09 -11.46 -7.68
CA TYR A 163 -6.92 -10.02 -7.54
C TYR A 163 -5.49 -9.63 -7.92
N THR A 164 -5.40 -8.76 -8.91
CA THR A 164 -4.16 -8.19 -9.46
C THR A 164 -4.26 -6.67 -9.42
N GLU A 165 -3.14 -6.04 -9.09
CA GLU A 165 -2.84 -4.66 -9.47
C GLU A 165 -1.50 -4.71 -10.20
N TRP A 166 -1.42 -4.07 -11.36
CA TRP A 166 -0.28 -4.25 -12.24
C TRP A 166 1.02 -3.76 -11.60
N PHE A 167 1.98 -4.70 -11.49
CA PHE A 167 3.21 -4.51 -10.75
C PHE A 167 4.35 -4.04 -11.67
N HIS A 168 4.67 -2.76 -11.61
CA HIS A 168 5.71 -2.13 -12.43
C HIS A 168 7.08 -2.12 -11.73
N CYS A 169 7.78 -3.26 -11.77
CA CYS A 169 9.14 -3.38 -11.22
C CYS A 169 10.19 -2.50 -11.93
N ASP A 170 9.94 -2.13 -13.18
CA ASP A 170 10.71 -1.14 -13.94
C ASP A 170 10.61 0.24 -13.28
N GLY A 171 9.42 0.64 -12.81
CA GLY A 171 9.21 1.90 -12.08
C GLY A 171 9.93 1.92 -10.74
N ILE A 172 9.93 0.79 -10.02
CA ILE A 172 10.71 0.62 -8.78
C ILE A 172 12.20 0.79 -9.07
N ALA A 173 12.71 0.13 -10.11
CA ALA A 173 14.12 0.20 -10.47
C ALA A 173 14.53 1.62 -10.88
N ASP A 174 13.70 2.31 -11.67
CA ASP A 174 13.96 3.69 -12.07
C ASP A 174 13.92 4.64 -10.86
N TYR A 175 12.93 4.55 -9.98
CA TYR A 175 12.83 5.42 -8.80
C TYR A 175 14.05 5.30 -7.89
N TYR A 176 14.46 4.07 -7.57
CA TYR A 176 15.61 3.80 -6.70
C TYR A 176 16.95 3.88 -7.43
N LYS A 177 16.96 4.12 -8.75
CA LYS A 177 18.17 4.18 -9.60
C LYS A 177 19.05 2.95 -9.44
N VAL A 178 18.43 1.77 -9.44
CA VAL A 178 19.14 0.47 -9.31
C VAL A 178 19.25 -0.23 -10.66
N PRO A 179 20.38 -0.87 -10.97
CA PRO A 179 20.49 -1.68 -12.18
C PRO A 179 19.49 -2.83 -12.16
N VAL A 180 18.77 -3.01 -13.27
CA VAL A 180 17.81 -4.10 -13.45
C VAL A 180 18.52 -5.44 -13.27
N PHE A 181 17.89 -6.36 -12.53
CA PHE A 181 18.41 -7.68 -12.15
C PHE A 181 19.65 -7.72 -11.24
N SER A 182 20.11 -6.58 -10.71
CA SER A 182 21.04 -6.59 -9.58
C SER A 182 20.42 -7.23 -8.33
N GLU A 183 21.23 -7.66 -7.37
CA GLU A 183 20.68 -8.19 -6.09
C GLU A 183 19.84 -7.14 -5.34
N LYS A 184 20.17 -5.85 -5.49
CA LYS A 184 19.34 -4.77 -4.94
C LYS A 184 17.98 -4.66 -5.63
N PHE A 185 17.93 -4.84 -6.96
CA PHE A 185 16.66 -4.94 -7.70
C PHE A 185 15.79 -6.06 -7.13
N TRP A 186 16.33 -7.27 -7.01
CA TRP A 186 15.58 -8.42 -6.49
C TRP A 186 15.07 -8.21 -5.06
N SER A 187 15.90 -7.63 -4.18
CA SER A 187 15.51 -7.30 -2.81
C SER A 187 14.38 -6.28 -2.75
N LEU A 188 14.41 -5.24 -3.61
CA LEU A 188 13.32 -4.27 -3.70
C LEU A 188 12.06 -4.92 -4.26
N THR A 189 12.16 -5.65 -5.36
CA THR A 189 11.05 -6.41 -5.95
C THR A 189 10.36 -7.29 -4.92
N GLU A 190 11.12 -8.06 -4.13
CA GLU A 190 10.60 -8.88 -3.04
C GLU A 190 9.81 -8.05 -2.03
N SER A 191 10.38 -6.95 -1.53
CA SER A 191 9.74 -6.11 -0.51
C SER A 191 8.40 -5.53 -0.99
N PHE A 192 8.33 -5.12 -2.26
CA PHE A 192 7.09 -4.58 -2.83
C PHE A 192 6.07 -5.69 -3.11
N ILE A 193 6.48 -6.88 -3.56
CA ILE A 193 5.57 -8.04 -3.69
C ILE A 193 5.01 -8.45 -2.33
N ARG A 194 5.83 -8.47 -1.27
CA ARG A 194 5.36 -8.76 0.10
C ARG A 194 4.31 -7.75 0.57
N THR A 195 4.49 -6.48 0.23
CA THR A 195 3.49 -5.43 0.50
C THR A 195 2.19 -5.69 -0.26
N ALA A 196 2.28 -6.03 -1.55
CA ALA A 196 1.12 -6.37 -2.38
C ALA A 196 0.34 -7.57 -1.83
N VAL A 197 1.03 -8.65 -1.44
CA VAL A 197 0.41 -9.83 -0.82
C VAL A 197 -0.27 -9.46 0.50
N HIS A 198 0.40 -8.65 1.33
CA HIS A 198 -0.17 -8.15 2.58
C HIS A 198 -1.44 -7.30 2.39
N THR A 199 -1.62 -6.66 1.23
CA THR A 199 -2.84 -5.91 0.90
C THR A 199 -3.88 -6.72 0.13
N GLY A 200 -3.65 -8.02 -0.08
CA GLY A 200 -4.62 -8.96 -0.65
C GLY A 200 -4.38 -9.33 -2.12
N ILE A 201 -3.38 -8.73 -2.78
CA ILE A 201 -3.02 -9.07 -4.16
C ILE A 201 -2.49 -10.50 -4.19
N ASN A 202 -3.07 -11.34 -5.04
CA ASN A 202 -2.70 -12.76 -5.15
C ASN A 202 -2.33 -13.19 -6.57
N MET A 203 -2.41 -12.27 -7.55
CA MET A 203 -1.98 -12.45 -8.92
C MET A 203 -0.94 -11.37 -9.27
N LEU A 204 0.14 -11.77 -9.93
CA LEU A 204 1.27 -10.88 -10.23
C LEU A 204 1.54 -10.79 -11.74
N LEU A 205 1.42 -9.57 -12.28
CA LEU A 205 1.90 -9.22 -13.62
C LEU A 205 3.39 -9.52 -13.75
N THR A 206 3.73 -10.37 -14.71
CA THR A 206 5.07 -10.91 -14.91
C THR A 206 5.61 -10.45 -16.27
N PRO A 207 6.62 -9.55 -16.28
CA PRO A 207 7.17 -8.97 -17.49
C PRO A 207 8.11 -9.95 -18.20
N ILE A 208 7.53 -10.89 -18.96
CA ILE A 208 8.33 -11.83 -19.76
C ILE A 208 9.20 -11.09 -20.78
N PHE A 209 8.69 -9.97 -21.29
CA PHE A 209 9.40 -8.96 -22.07
C PHE A 209 9.22 -7.57 -21.43
N THR A 210 9.92 -6.56 -21.95
CA THR A 210 9.79 -5.17 -21.47
C THR A 210 8.32 -4.77 -21.40
N PRO A 211 7.84 -4.20 -20.27
CA PRO A 211 6.45 -3.79 -20.11
C PRO A 211 5.94 -2.96 -21.31
N PRO A 212 4.87 -3.41 -22.01
CA PRO A 212 4.41 -2.77 -23.24
C PRO A 212 3.35 -1.69 -23.03
N LEU A 213 2.89 -1.50 -21.79
CA LEU A 213 1.82 -0.58 -21.41
C LEU A 213 2.39 0.63 -20.67
N ASP A 214 1.57 1.67 -20.54
CA ASP A 214 1.90 2.97 -19.96
C ASP A 214 3.09 3.62 -20.64
N THR A 215 3.08 3.58 -21.99
CA THR A 215 4.06 4.21 -22.87
C THR A 215 3.39 5.16 -23.86
N GLU A 216 3.99 6.33 -24.04
CA GLU A 216 3.64 7.22 -25.15
C GLU A 216 4.07 6.60 -26.49
N VAL A 217 3.44 7.03 -27.58
CA VAL A 217 3.81 6.57 -28.94
C VAL A 217 5.28 6.95 -29.22
N GLY A 218 6.10 5.94 -29.52
CA GLY A 218 7.55 6.10 -29.75
C GLY A 218 8.40 6.12 -28.48
N GLY A 219 7.80 6.00 -27.30
CA GLY A 219 8.48 5.86 -26.01
C GLY A 219 8.69 4.41 -25.60
N GLU A 220 9.64 4.19 -24.70
CA GLU A 220 9.90 2.89 -24.08
C GLU A 220 10.04 3.05 -22.56
N ARG A 221 9.65 2.02 -21.81
CA ARG A 221 9.95 1.94 -20.37
C ARG A 221 11.34 1.38 -20.15
N LEU A 222 11.85 1.53 -18.93
CA LEU A 222 13.08 0.87 -18.51
C LEU A 222 12.98 -0.63 -18.79
N THR A 223 13.97 -1.17 -19.50
CA THR A 223 13.96 -2.56 -19.97
C THR A 223 14.04 -3.54 -18.80
N VAL A 224 12.92 -4.23 -18.55
CA VAL A 224 12.85 -5.39 -17.66
C VAL A 224 12.29 -6.57 -18.45
N GLN A 225 13.15 -7.49 -18.85
CA GLN A 225 12.81 -8.65 -19.67
C GLN A 225 13.31 -9.92 -18.97
N LEU A 226 12.37 -10.74 -18.51
CA LEU A 226 12.67 -11.96 -17.77
C LEU A 226 13.06 -13.14 -18.66
N VAL A 227 12.67 -13.12 -19.94
CA VAL A 227 13.04 -14.15 -20.92
C VAL A 227 14.15 -13.61 -21.82
N ASP A 228 15.34 -14.19 -21.74
CA ASP A 228 16.43 -13.86 -22.65
C ASP A 228 16.11 -14.41 -24.04
N VAL A 229 16.41 -13.63 -25.08
CA VAL A 229 16.15 -14.01 -26.49
C VAL A 229 17.48 -14.05 -27.22
N PHE A 230 17.77 -15.15 -27.89
CA PHE A 230 18.96 -15.33 -28.71
C PHE A 230 18.55 -15.65 -30.14
N LEU A 231 19.13 -14.96 -31.12
CA LEU A 231 18.96 -15.23 -32.55
C LEU A 231 20.31 -15.66 -33.12
N LYS A 232 20.36 -16.88 -33.65
CA LYS A 232 21.55 -17.42 -34.32
C LYS A 232 21.19 -18.22 -35.55
N ASP A 233 21.80 -17.90 -36.70
CA ASP A 233 21.56 -18.58 -37.97
C ASP A 233 20.05 -18.66 -38.33
N GLY A 234 19.28 -17.60 -38.03
CA GLY A 234 17.84 -17.53 -38.26
C GLY A 234 16.98 -18.37 -37.30
N LYS A 235 17.56 -18.92 -36.22
CA LYS A 235 16.86 -19.68 -35.19
C LYS A 235 16.83 -18.93 -33.86
N TYR A 236 15.65 -18.87 -33.27
CA TYR A 236 15.46 -18.34 -31.92
C TYR A 236 15.69 -19.41 -30.85
N SER A 237 16.33 -19.01 -29.76
CA SER A 237 16.37 -19.77 -28.51
C SER A 237 16.14 -18.83 -27.31
N PHE A 238 15.72 -19.39 -26.18
CA PHE A 238 15.23 -18.61 -25.05
C PHE A 238 15.88 -19.05 -23.73
N GLY A 239 16.31 -18.08 -22.93
CA GLY A 239 16.80 -18.29 -21.56
C GLY A 239 15.72 -17.94 -20.54
N PHE A 240 15.53 -18.80 -19.53
CA PHE A 240 14.44 -18.69 -18.55
C PHE A 240 14.91 -18.48 -17.11
N ASP A 241 16.20 -18.30 -16.86
CA ASP A 241 16.73 -18.27 -15.49
C ASP A 241 16.13 -17.12 -14.65
N LYS A 242 16.01 -15.92 -15.24
CA LYS A 242 15.39 -14.76 -14.57
C LYS A 242 13.90 -14.98 -14.35
N PHE A 243 13.19 -15.52 -15.34
CA PHE A 243 11.77 -15.89 -15.20
C PHE A 243 11.54 -16.92 -14.09
N ILE A 244 12.37 -17.97 -14.02
CA ILE A 244 12.29 -18.99 -12.96
C ILE A 244 12.56 -18.35 -11.58
N ARG A 245 13.57 -17.48 -11.46
CA ARG A 245 13.85 -16.75 -10.22
C ARG A 245 12.66 -15.89 -9.81
N TRP A 246 12.06 -15.16 -10.75
CA TRP A 246 10.87 -14.34 -10.51
C TRP A 246 9.69 -15.16 -9.99
N VAL A 247 9.35 -16.27 -10.67
CA VAL A 247 8.22 -17.12 -10.27
C VAL A 247 8.44 -17.70 -8.88
N ARG A 248 9.65 -18.18 -8.57
CA ARG A 248 9.99 -18.66 -7.22
C ARG A 248 9.82 -17.57 -6.17
N LEU A 249 10.38 -16.38 -6.42
CA LEU A 249 10.27 -15.23 -5.53
C LEU A 249 8.80 -14.86 -5.26
N ALA A 250 7.98 -14.81 -6.30
CA ALA A 250 6.56 -14.47 -6.19
C ALA A 250 5.80 -15.51 -5.33
N LEU A 251 6.02 -16.81 -5.59
CA LEU A 251 5.41 -17.90 -4.82
C LEU A 251 5.88 -17.88 -3.36
N ASP A 252 7.16 -17.66 -3.11
CA ASP A 252 7.73 -17.56 -1.76
C ASP A 252 7.20 -16.34 -0.97
N CYS A 253 6.76 -15.29 -1.69
CA CYS A 253 6.09 -14.15 -1.08
C CYS A 253 4.59 -14.39 -0.80
N GLY A 254 3.98 -15.41 -1.37
CA GLY A 254 2.57 -15.75 -1.19
C GLY A 254 1.65 -15.43 -2.38
N ILE A 255 2.19 -15.04 -3.53
CA ILE A 255 1.41 -14.93 -4.77
C ILE A 255 0.92 -16.32 -5.17
N LYS A 256 -0.33 -16.41 -5.63
CA LYS A 256 -0.98 -17.66 -6.05
C LYS A 256 -1.05 -17.82 -7.57
N TYR A 257 -1.11 -16.71 -8.31
CA TYR A 257 -1.30 -16.69 -9.76
C TYR A 257 -0.27 -15.81 -10.46
N ILE A 258 0.17 -16.26 -11.63
CA ILE A 258 1.09 -15.52 -12.49
C ILE A 258 0.32 -15.01 -13.70
N GLU A 259 0.33 -13.69 -13.89
CA GLU A 259 -0.24 -13.02 -15.06
C GLU A 259 0.88 -12.78 -16.06
N ILE A 260 0.87 -13.48 -17.19
CA ILE A 260 1.88 -13.25 -18.24
C ILE A 260 1.60 -11.91 -18.92
N SER A 261 2.62 -11.05 -19.00
CA SER A 261 2.48 -9.73 -19.61
C SER A 261 1.98 -9.79 -21.06
N HIS A 262 1.25 -8.75 -21.46
CA HIS A 262 0.77 -8.57 -22.83
C HIS A 262 1.89 -8.70 -23.87
N LEU A 263 1.55 -9.23 -25.05
CA LEU A 263 2.45 -9.34 -26.20
C LEU A 263 2.30 -8.16 -27.17
N PHE A 264 1.48 -7.17 -26.83
CA PHE A 264 1.22 -5.97 -27.62
C PHE A 264 1.09 -4.78 -26.67
N SER A 265 1.36 -3.59 -27.18
CA SER A 265 1.15 -2.33 -26.45
C SER A 265 -0.32 -1.93 -26.43
N GLN A 266 -0.64 -0.94 -25.60
CA GLN A 266 -1.97 -0.31 -25.52
C GLN A 266 -2.43 0.32 -26.84
N TRP A 267 -1.53 0.51 -27.80
CA TRP A 267 -1.81 1.09 -29.11
C TRP A 267 -2.24 0.04 -30.15
N GLY A 268 -2.35 -1.23 -29.75
CA GLY A 268 -2.90 -2.31 -30.57
C GLY A 268 -1.84 -3.28 -31.10
N ALA A 269 -2.32 -4.29 -31.83
CA ALA A 269 -1.52 -5.45 -32.24
C ALA A 269 -0.39 -5.15 -33.25
N GLU A 270 -0.40 -3.97 -33.88
CA GLU A 270 0.67 -3.50 -34.76
C GLU A 270 1.95 -3.13 -33.98
N TYR A 271 1.82 -2.87 -32.68
CA TYR A 271 2.89 -2.34 -31.83
C TYR A 271 3.26 -3.36 -30.74
N ALA A 272 4.32 -4.13 -30.98
CA ALA A 272 4.87 -5.11 -30.03
C ALA A 272 5.65 -4.46 -28.87
N PRO A 273 5.81 -5.13 -27.71
CA PRO A 273 6.77 -4.73 -26.69
C PRO A 273 8.17 -4.58 -27.28
N LYS A 274 8.98 -3.73 -26.63
CA LYS A 274 10.44 -3.76 -26.83
C LYS A 274 10.98 -5.13 -26.39
N ILE A 275 11.56 -5.88 -27.31
CA ILE A 275 12.24 -7.14 -27.05
C ILE A 275 13.71 -6.95 -27.42
N ILE A 276 14.60 -7.14 -26.43
CA ILE A 276 16.03 -7.16 -26.67
C ILE A 276 16.46 -8.59 -26.92
N ALA A 277 17.16 -8.83 -28.02
CA ALA A 277 17.74 -10.12 -28.35
C ALA A 277 19.26 -9.96 -28.55
N ASP A 278 20.01 -10.96 -28.11
CA ASP A 278 21.41 -11.17 -28.52
C ASP A 278 21.37 -11.81 -29.91
N ALA A 279 21.85 -11.07 -30.91
CA ALA A 279 21.84 -11.48 -32.31
C ALA A 279 23.25 -11.78 -32.78
N ASP A 280 23.53 -13.06 -33.06
CA ASP A 280 24.84 -13.53 -33.50
C ASP A 280 26.02 -13.16 -32.56
N GLY A 281 25.73 -12.96 -31.25
CA GLY A 281 26.73 -12.58 -30.23
C GLY A 281 26.88 -11.06 -30.03
N GLU A 282 25.99 -10.24 -30.60
CA GLU A 282 25.90 -8.78 -30.45
C GLU A 282 24.60 -8.33 -29.75
#